data_AF-A0A8C0EHD8-F1
#
_entry.id   AF-A0A8C0EHD8-F1
#
_cell.length_a   1.000
_cell.length_b   1.000
_cell.length_c   1.000
_cell.angle_alpha   90.00
_cell.angle_beta   90.00
_cell.angle_gamma   90.00
#
_symmetry.space_group_name_H-M   'P 1'
#
loop_
_entity.id
_entity.type
_entity.pdbx_description
1 polymer ?
#
loop_
_entity_poly.entity_id
_entity_poly.type
_entity_poly.pdbx_seq_one_letter_code
_entity_poly.pdbx_strand_id
1 'polypeptide(L)'
;MTYREEAEIQISELDLLSSMFPYEEEFIVTDQLAVAELKHFVENDSAEMPSSKIQFILNVKPEVSNASMVEFSMACALPFKYPTVLPEITVRSSLLSRSQQIHLNSDLKTYLMQNCSGEPCMLSAREWVKDHAAAYIDKELSSSSVTTSNAMQPEVIMFTRLWIYSHHIYNKQKRKNIIDWAKELSLSGFCMPGKPGVVCVEGLQSNCEEFWSRVRRLTWKRILIRHREDVSLEGGGHAEIQKQRRFSTLEEKCFDAHGARGNHMDLGQLYHFLEEKGCADIFQMYFGVEGH
;
A
#
# COMPACT_ATOMS: atom_id res chain seq x y z
N MET A 1 -9.85 24.30 -13.58
CA MET A 1 -10.95 23.34 -13.75
C MET A 1 -12.25 24.11 -13.71
N THR A 2 -13.14 23.90 -14.68
CA THR A 2 -14.51 24.41 -14.61
C THR A 2 -15.36 23.48 -13.73
N TYR A 3 -16.48 23.97 -13.17
CA TYR A 3 -17.40 23.13 -12.37
C TYR A 3 -17.90 21.89 -13.13
N ARG A 4 -17.92 21.95 -14.46
CA ARG A 4 -18.36 20.83 -15.31
C ARG A 4 -17.27 19.78 -15.50
N GLU A 5 -16.02 20.19 -15.68
CA GLU A 5 -14.88 19.26 -15.69
C GLU A 5 -14.77 18.52 -14.34
N GLU A 6 -15.00 19.20 -13.22
CA GLU A 6 -15.04 18.58 -11.88
C GLU A 6 -16.19 17.55 -11.78
N ALA A 7 -17.36 17.86 -12.34
CA ALA A 7 -18.50 16.96 -12.39
C ALA A 7 -18.25 15.72 -13.29
N GLU A 8 -17.63 15.90 -14.46
CA GLU A 8 -17.24 14.81 -15.36
C GLU A 8 -16.26 13.84 -14.68
N ILE A 9 -15.30 14.38 -13.93
CA ILE A 9 -14.35 13.58 -13.16
C ILE A 9 -15.06 12.77 -12.06
N GLN A 10 -16.00 13.39 -11.33
CA GLN A 10 -16.78 12.70 -10.30
C GLN A 10 -17.59 11.54 -10.88
N ILE A 11 -18.27 11.74 -12.02
CA ILE A 11 -19.03 10.68 -12.69
C ILE A 11 -18.09 9.55 -13.15
N SER A 12 -16.96 9.92 -13.76
CA SER A 12 -15.99 8.94 -14.26
C SER A 12 -15.42 8.06 -13.14
N GLU A 13 -15.14 8.65 -11.96
CA GLU A 13 -14.67 7.88 -10.82
C GLU A 13 -15.78 6.99 -10.21
N LEU A 14 -17.03 7.45 -10.17
CA LEU A 14 -18.15 6.62 -9.73
C LEU A 14 -18.41 5.43 -10.64
N ASP A 15 -18.38 5.63 -11.95
CA ASP A 15 -18.55 4.54 -12.91
C ASP A 15 -17.40 3.52 -12.79
N LEU A 16 -16.17 4.01 -12.55
CA LEU A 16 -15.02 3.14 -12.23
C LEU A 16 -15.24 2.34 -10.95
N LEU A 17 -15.67 2.99 -9.85
CA LEU A 17 -15.97 2.30 -8.59
C LEU A 17 -17.05 1.23 -8.77
N SER A 18 -18.13 1.55 -9.48
CA SER A 18 -19.21 0.60 -9.78
C SER A 18 -18.72 -0.58 -10.62
N SER A 19 -17.74 -0.38 -11.51
CA SER A 19 -17.16 -1.47 -12.31
C SER A 19 -16.18 -2.33 -11.50
N MET A 20 -15.44 -1.74 -10.58
CA MET A 20 -14.46 -2.45 -9.74
C MET A 20 -15.11 -3.21 -8.59
N PHE A 21 -16.25 -2.71 -8.09
CA PHE A 21 -17.00 -3.25 -6.96
C PHE A 21 -18.46 -3.48 -7.39
N PRO A 22 -18.71 -4.50 -8.23
CA PRO A 22 -20.03 -4.71 -8.83
C PRO A 22 -21.07 -5.24 -7.85
N TYR A 23 -20.67 -5.68 -6.65
CA TYR A 23 -21.57 -6.24 -5.66
C TYR A 23 -22.12 -5.14 -4.75
N GLU A 24 -23.42 -5.21 -4.45
CA GLU A 24 -24.10 -4.25 -3.55
C GLU A 24 -23.52 -4.26 -2.12
N GLU A 25 -22.86 -5.35 -1.72
CA GLU A 25 -22.17 -5.40 -0.43
C GLU A 25 -20.86 -4.59 -0.42
N GLU A 26 -20.31 -4.25 -1.57
CA GLU A 26 -19.01 -3.57 -1.68
C GLU A 26 -19.15 -2.07 -1.99
N PHE A 27 -20.13 -1.68 -2.81
CA PHE A 27 -20.35 -0.30 -3.21
C PHE A 27 -21.84 0.03 -3.32
N ILE A 28 -22.28 1.07 -2.60
CA ILE A 28 -23.69 1.48 -2.51
C ILE A 28 -23.79 2.98 -2.67
N VAL A 29 -24.43 3.45 -3.73
CA VAL A 29 -24.82 4.86 -3.84
C VAL A 29 -26.04 5.12 -2.97
N THR A 30 -25.89 5.99 -1.96
CA THR A 30 -26.97 6.26 -0.99
C THR A 30 -27.97 7.29 -1.50
N ASP A 31 -27.55 8.14 -2.44
CA ASP A 31 -28.39 9.16 -3.06
C ASP A 31 -28.30 9.08 -4.58
N GLN A 32 -29.22 8.31 -5.18
CA GLN A 32 -29.28 8.18 -6.64
C GLN A 32 -29.76 9.45 -7.33
N LEU A 33 -30.50 10.33 -6.65
CA LEU A 33 -30.96 11.59 -7.20
C LEU A 33 -29.78 12.53 -7.42
N ALA A 34 -28.87 12.64 -6.45
CA ALA A 34 -27.66 13.46 -6.59
C ALA A 34 -26.79 13.02 -7.79
N VAL A 35 -26.69 11.71 -8.06
CA VAL A 35 -25.96 11.19 -9.22
C VAL A 35 -26.69 11.53 -10.53
N ALA A 36 -28.02 11.40 -10.57
CA ALA A 36 -28.82 11.75 -11.73
C ALA A 36 -28.75 13.25 -12.05
N GLU A 37 -28.81 14.11 -11.03
CA GLU A 37 -28.63 15.56 -11.17
C GLU A 37 -27.24 15.90 -11.71
N LEU A 38 -26.18 15.26 -11.20
CA LEU A 38 -24.82 15.48 -11.70
C LEU A 38 -24.66 15.04 -13.16
N LYS A 39 -25.20 13.87 -13.53
CA LYS A 39 -25.20 13.38 -14.92
C LYS A 39 -25.93 14.36 -15.86
N HIS A 40 -27.12 14.80 -15.46
CA HIS A 40 -27.88 15.80 -16.22
C HIS A 40 -27.12 17.14 -16.36
N PHE A 41 -26.44 17.59 -15.30
CA PHE A 41 -25.61 18.80 -15.33
C PHE A 41 -24.43 18.69 -16.31
N VAL A 42 -23.81 17.51 -16.40
CA VAL A 42 -22.73 17.25 -17.34
C VAL A 42 -23.22 17.14 -18.78
N GLU A 43 -24.39 16.55 -19.02
CA GLU A 43 -24.92 16.31 -20.36
C GLU A 43 -25.58 17.55 -21.00
N ASN A 44 -26.07 18.50 -20.19
CA ASN A 44 -26.85 19.65 -20.67
C ASN A 44 -26.24 21.01 -20.23
N ASP A 45 -25.78 21.80 -21.20
CA ASP A 45 -25.13 23.12 -20.98
C ASP A 45 -26.01 24.14 -20.26
N SER A 46 -27.34 23.98 -20.34
CA SER A 46 -28.33 24.86 -19.72
C SER A 46 -28.83 24.36 -18.36
N ALA A 47 -28.31 23.23 -17.88
CA ALA A 47 -28.74 22.63 -16.63
C ALA A 47 -28.33 23.46 -15.41
N GLU A 48 -29.20 23.44 -14.39
CA GLU A 48 -28.89 24.03 -13.09
C GLU A 48 -27.85 23.20 -12.34
N MET A 49 -27.15 23.86 -11.41
CA MET A 49 -26.16 23.19 -10.56
C MET A 49 -26.85 22.13 -9.68
N PRO A 50 -26.24 20.96 -9.46
CA PRO A 50 -26.81 19.91 -8.61
C PRO A 50 -27.11 20.43 -7.21
N SER A 51 -28.25 20.00 -6.65
CA SER A 51 -28.75 20.49 -5.37
C SER A 51 -28.00 19.92 -4.18
N SER A 52 -27.43 18.72 -4.35
CA SER A 52 -26.81 17.93 -3.29
C SER A 52 -25.51 17.27 -3.76
N LYS A 53 -24.58 17.10 -2.82
CA LYS A 53 -23.34 16.34 -3.05
C LYS A 53 -23.64 14.85 -3.15
N ILE A 54 -22.88 14.14 -3.99
CA ILE A 54 -23.01 12.68 -4.09
C ILE A 54 -22.52 12.03 -2.81
N GLN A 55 -23.29 11.06 -2.33
CA GLN A 55 -22.97 10.25 -1.17
C GLN A 55 -23.07 8.77 -1.51
N PHE A 56 -22.12 8.00 -1.01
CA PHE A 56 -22.07 6.56 -1.20
C PHE A 56 -21.32 5.88 -0.06
N ILE A 57 -21.47 4.57 0.02
CA ILE A 57 -20.76 3.70 0.93
C ILE A 57 -19.84 2.81 0.11
N LEU A 58 -18.59 2.71 0.54
CA LEU A 58 -17.58 1.83 -0.03
C LEU A 58 -17.05 0.92 1.08
N ASN A 59 -17.41 -0.36 1.03
CA ASN A 59 -17.02 -1.32 2.05
C ASN A 59 -15.65 -1.92 1.73
N VAL A 60 -14.92 -2.21 2.81
CA VAL A 60 -13.55 -2.70 2.78
C VAL A 60 -13.43 -3.89 3.72
N LYS A 61 -12.96 -5.01 3.16
CA LYS A 61 -12.66 -6.23 3.88
C LYS A 61 -11.13 -6.39 3.85
N PRO A 62 -10.41 -6.11 4.96
CA PRO A 62 -8.96 -6.33 5.02
C PRO A 62 -8.66 -7.83 4.98
N GLU A 63 -7.58 -8.21 4.30
CA GLU A 63 -7.06 -9.58 4.35
C GLU A 63 -6.34 -9.78 5.69
N VAL A 64 -7.06 -10.27 6.71
CA VAL A 64 -6.48 -10.64 8.00
C VAL A 64 -6.44 -12.16 8.09
N SER A 65 -5.28 -12.73 8.45
CA SER A 65 -5.03 -14.18 8.52
C SER A 65 -5.84 -14.94 9.59
N ASN A 66 -6.71 -14.25 10.35
CA ASN A 66 -7.52 -14.84 11.41
C ASN A 66 -9.01 -14.83 11.02
N ALA A 67 -9.72 -15.91 11.38
CA ALA A 67 -11.06 -16.29 10.90
C ALA A 67 -12.24 -15.32 11.15
N SER A 68 -12.01 -14.09 11.60
CA SER A 68 -13.03 -13.04 11.65
C SER A 68 -12.81 -12.06 10.50
N MET A 69 -13.61 -12.21 9.44
CA MET A 69 -13.64 -11.26 8.32
C MET A 69 -14.19 -9.92 8.85
N VAL A 70 -13.30 -9.00 9.21
CA VAL A 70 -13.69 -7.68 9.71
C VAL A 70 -14.11 -6.81 8.54
N GLU A 71 -15.29 -6.21 8.62
CA GLU A 71 -15.77 -5.26 7.62
C GLU A 71 -15.65 -3.82 8.14
N PHE A 72 -15.11 -2.95 7.29
CA PHE A 72 -15.08 -1.52 7.49
C PHE A 72 -15.93 -0.84 6.43
N SER A 73 -16.83 0.03 6.88
CA SER A 73 -17.71 0.80 6.00
C SER A 73 -17.21 2.23 5.87
N MET A 74 -16.88 2.65 4.65
CA MET A 74 -16.49 4.02 4.35
C MET A 74 -17.70 4.79 3.84
N ALA A 75 -18.24 5.69 4.65
CA ALA A 75 -19.23 6.66 4.19
C ALA A 75 -18.51 7.83 3.53
N CYS A 76 -18.77 8.04 2.24
CA CYS A 76 -18.06 9.00 1.39
C CYS A 76 -19.03 10.04 0.85
N ALA A 77 -18.58 11.29 0.78
CA ALA A 77 -19.28 12.36 0.08
C ALA A 77 -18.31 13.16 -0.78
N LEU A 78 -18.70 13.44 -2.03
CA LEU A 78 -17.89 14.20 -2.99
C LEU A 78 -18.37 15.66 -3.02
N PRO A 79 -17.60 16.63 -2.50
CA PRO A 79 -17.94 18.04 -2.65
C PRO A 79 -18.04 18.43 -4.13
N PHE A 80 -18.84 19.45 -4.45
CA PHE A 80 -18.99 19.92 -5.84
C PHE A 80 -17.67 20.28 -6.54
N LYS A 81 -16.64 20.67 -5.76
CA LYS A 81 -15.31 21.02 -6.25
C LYS A 81 -14.31 19.86 -6.21
N TYR A 82 -14.77 18.63 -6.01
CA TYR A 82 -13.90 17.46 -6.08
C TYR A 82 -13.47 17.22 -7.54
N PRO A 83 -12.19 16.91 -7.83
CA PRO A 83 -11.12 16.52 -6.89
C PRO A 83 -10.23 17.67 -6.36
N THR A 84 -10.50 18.91 -6.75
CA THR A 84 -9.77 20.09 -6.24
C THR A 84 -9.90 20.22 -4.72
N VAL A 85 -11.08 19.92 -4.18
CA VAL A 85 -11.36 19.75 -2.75
C VAL A 85 -11.47 18.27 -2.44
N LEU A 86 -10.81 17.83 -1.36
CA LEU A 86 -10.81 16.44 -0.92
C LEU A 86 -12.21 15.93 -0.58
N PRO A 87 -12.44 14.62 -0.73
CA PRO A 87 -13.71 14.01 -0.37
C PRO A 87 -13.87 13.97 1.15
N GLU A 88 -15.12 13.99 1.60
CA GLU A 88 -15.45 13.78 3.00
C GLU A 88 -15.62 12.29 3.24
N ILE A 89 -14.70 11.67 3.99
CA ILE A 89 -14.75 10.24 4.27
C ILE A 89 -14.85 10.01 5.77
N THR A 90 -15.80 9.16 6.17
CA THR A 90 -15.92 8.64 7.52
C THR A 90 -15.94 7.13 7.51
N VAL A 91 -14.92 6.50 8.07
CA VAL A 91 -14.81 5.06 8.24
C VAL A 91 -15.46 4.64 9.56
N ARG A 92 -16.22 3.55 9.52
CA ARG A 92 -16.88 2.93 10.67
C ARG A 92 -16.68 1.41 10.65
N SER A 93 -16.63 0.80 11.81
CA SER A 93 -16.72 -0.66 11.97
C SER A 93 -17.30 -0.95 13.35
N SER A 94 -18.01 -2.08 13.50
CA SER A 94 -18.56 -2.53 14.78
C SER A 94 -17.48 -2.86 15.82
N LEU A 95 -16.24 -3.10 15.37
CA LEU A 95 -15.10 -3.44 16.22
C LEU A 95 -14.27 -2.22 16.65
N LEU A 96 -14.59 -1.02 16.16
CA LEU A 96 -13.89 0.21 16.54
C LEU A 96 -14.62 0.92 17.68
N SER A 97 -13.88 1.26 18.73
CA SER A 97 -14.30 2.23 19.73
C SER A 97 -14.37 3.64 19.14
N ARG A 98 -15.07 4.56 19.82
CA ARG A 98 -15.18 5.95 19.37
C ARG A 98 -13.83 6.64 19.26
N SER A 99 -12.89 6.37 20.17
CA SER A 99 -11.53 6.94 20.14
C SER A 99 -10.71 6.39 18.97
N GLN A 100 -10.77 5.08 18.72
CA GLN A 100 -10.11 4.42 17.59
C GLN A 100 -10.65 4.94 16.25
N GLN A 101 -11.97 5.08 16.14
CA GLN A 101 -12.61 5.64 14.95
C GLN A 101 -12.15 7.08 14.67
N ILE A 102 -12.09 7.94 15.69
CA ILE A 102 -11.60 9.32 15.52
C ILE A 102 -10.15 9.33 15.03
N HIS A 103 -9.30 8.48 15.61
CA HIS A 103 -7.89 8.39 15.25
C HIS A 103 -7.71 7.91 13.80
N LEU A 104 -8.38 6.82 13.42
CA LEU A 104 -8.34 6.28 12.06
C LEU A 104 -8.81 7.32 11.03
N ASN A 105 -9.92 8.02 11.31
CA ASN A 105 -10.42 9.06 10.40
C ASN A 105 -9.48 10.28 10.31
N SER A 106 -8.82 10.65 11.40
CA SER A 106 -7.81 11.70 11.41
C SER A 106 -6.59 11.34 10.56
N ASP A 107 -6.12 10.10 10.67
CA ASP A 107 -4.97 9.60 9.90
C ASP A 107 -5.33 9.47 8.42
N LEU A 108 -6.52 8.97 8.09
CA LEU A 108 -7.01 8.92 6.72
C LEU A 108 -7.08 10.34 6.11
N LYS A 109 -7.64 11.31 6.82
CA LYS A 109 -7.70 12.70 6.36
C LYS A 109 -6.30 13.26 6.11
N THR A 110 -5.36 12.98 7.01
CA THR A 110 -3.96 13.41 6.88
C THR A 110 -3.30 12.78 5.66
N TYR A 111 -3.53 11.49 5.43
CA TYR A 111 -3.07 10.78 4.23
C TYR A 111 -3.59 11.44 2.95
N LEU A 112 -4.91 11.71 2.87
CA LEU A 112 -5.52 12.34 1.70
C LEU A 112 -4.93 13.73 1.43
N MET A 113 -4.74 14.56 2.48
CA MET A 113 -4.13 15.88 2.34
C MET A 113 -2.68 15.85 1.84
N GLN A 114 -1.94 14.79 2.18
CA GLN A 114 -0.53 14.67 1.81
C GLN A 114 -0.30 14.01 0.46
N ASN A 115 -1.21 13.12 0.03
CA ASN A 115 -0.99 12.23 -1.11
C ASN A 115 -1.98 12.46 -2.26
N CYS A 116 -3.02 13.26 -2.05
CA CYS A 116 -4.06 13.51 -3.06
C CYS A 116 -4.20 15.02 -3.25
N SER A 117 -3.91 15.50 -4.47
CA SER A 117 -3.97 16.92 -4.80
C SER A 117 -4.52 17.10 -6.21
N GLY A 118 -5.78 17.53 -6.31
CA GLY A 118 -6.43 17.86 -7.58
C GLY A 118 -6.71 16.65 -8.50
N GLU A 119 -6.64 15.43 -7.97
CA GLU A 119 -6.87 14.19 -8.73
C GLU A 119 -7.81 13.24 -7.95
N PRO A 120 -8.58 12.38 -8.67
CA PRO A 120 -9.43 11.35 -8.07
C PRO A 120 -8.67 10.44 -7.10
N CYS A 121 -9.22 10.20 -5.91
CA CYS A 121 -8.53 9.52 -4.83
C CYS A 121 -9.37 8.52 -4.04
N MET A 122 -10.58 8.16 -4.47
CA MET A 122 -11.45 7.24 -3.73
C MET A 122 -10.86 5.83 -3.64
N LEU A 123 -10.22 5.35 -4.71
CA LEU A 123 -9.51 4.07 -4.69
C LEU A 123 -8.29 4.11 -3.76
N SER A 124 -7.52 5.21 -3.76
CA SER A 124 -6.39 5.41 -2.86
C SER A 124 -6.84 5.44 -1.40
N ALA A 125 -7.95 6.10 -1.11
CA ALA A 125 -8.58 6.11 0.21
C ALA A 125 -8.99 4.70 0.65
N ARG A 126 -9.65 3.95 -0.25
CA ARG A 126 -10.09 2.57 0.02
C ARG A 126 -8.92 1.65 0.32
N GLU A 127 -7.85 1.74 -0.47
CA GLU A 127 -6.65 0.94 -0.29
C GLU A 127 -5.95 1.28 1.02
N TRP A 128 -5.85 2.57 1.35
CA TRP A 128 -5.29 2.99 2.63
C TRP A 128 -6.08 2.41 3.82
N VAL A 129 -7.41 2.43 3.76
CA VAL A 129 -8.26 1.82 4.79
C VAL A 129 -8.03 0.32 4.84
N LYS A 130 -7.96 -0.38 3.71
CA LYS A 130 -7.69 -1.82 3.65
C LYS A 130 -6.39 -2.18 4.36
N ASP A 131 -5.34 -1.39 4.15
CA ASP A 131 -4.00 -1.68 4.67
C ASP A 131 -3.81 -1.30 6.15
N HIS A 132 -4.57 -0.32 6.68
CA HIS A 132 -4.31 0.26 8.00
C HIS A 132 -5.44 0.02 9.00
N ALA A 133 -6.68 -0.19 8.56
CA ALA A 133 -7.84 -0.17 9.46
C ALA A 133 -7.82 -1.28 10.52
N ALA A 134 -7.32 -2.48 10.18
CA ALA A 134 -7.22 -3.61 11.10
C ALA A 134 -6.34 -3.29 12.34
N ALA A 135 -5.24 -2.56 12.15
CA ALA A 135 -4.32 -2.19 13.24
C ALA A 135 -4.95 -1.27 14.30
N TYR A 136 -6.03 -0.56 13.96
CA TYR A 136 -6.73 0.30 14.92
C TYR A 136 -7.63 -0.49 15.88
N ILE A 137 -8.05 -1.70 15.52
CA ILE A 137 -8.83 -2.58 16.40
C ILE A 137 -7.93 -3.14 17.50
N ASP A 138 -6.75 -3.64 17.13
CA ASP A 138 -5.79 -4.26 18.07
C ASP A 138 -5.22 -3.26 19.09
N LYS A 139 -5.27 -1.96 18.78
CA LYS A 139 -4.63 -0.90 19.57
C LYS A 139 -5.16 -0.78 21.01
N GLU A 140 -6.42 -1.15 21.29
CA GLU A 140 -6.94 -1.18 22.68
C GLU A 140 -6.72 -2.52 23.42
N LEU A 141 -6.56 -3.64 22.72
CA LEU A 141 -6.08 -4.87 23.36
C LEU A 141 -4.67 -4.68 23.95
N SER A 142 -3.91 -3.74 23.38
CA SER A 142 -2.59 -3.32 23.88
C SER A 142 -2.58 -2.06 24.76
N SER A 143 -3.68 -1.30 24.91
CA SER A 143 -3.69 -0.04 25.67
C SER A 143 -4.17 -0.15 27.12
N SER A 144 -4.37 -1.36 27.63
CA SER A 144 -4.66 -1.63 29.05
C SER A 144 -3.52 -2.39 29.73
N SER A 145 -2.30 -1.84 29.75
CA SER A 145 -1.29 -2.27 30.73
C SER A 145 -0.16 -1.24 30.86
N VAL A 146 -0.44 -0.12 31.51
CA VAL A 146 0.54 0.43 32.46
C VAL A 146 0.24 -0.24 33.80
N THR A 147 0.70 -1.47 33.96
CA THR A 147 0.98 -2.04 35.27
C THR A 147 2.05 -3.10 35.13
N THR A 148 3.20 -2.81 35.72
CA THR A 148 4.24 -3.75 36.11
C THR A 148 3.69 -5.10 36.57
N SER A 149 3.97 -6.18 35.84
CA SER A 149 4.53 -7.45 36.36
C SER A 149 4.57 -8.56 35.30
N ASN A 150 5.78 -9.09 35.11
CA ASN A 150 6.20 -10.38 34.53
C ASN A 150 5.16 -11.33 33.90
N ALA A 151 5.42 -11.67 32.63
CA ALA A 151 5.62 -13.06 32.22
C ALA A 151 6.47 -13.08 30.94
N MET A 152 7.67 -13.66 31.01
CA MET A 152 8.48 -14.02 29.85
C MET A 152 7.70 -15.05 29.02
N GLN A 153 6.96 -14.59 28.03
CA GLN A 153 6.67 -15.41 26.85
C GLN A 153 7.91 -15.33 25.97
N PRO A 154 8.42 -16.44 25.41
CA PRO A 154 9.51 -16.38 24.47
C PRO A 154 9.03 -15.60 23.25
N GLU A 155 9.54 -14.38 23.08
CA GLU A 155 9.29 -13.56 21.90
C GLU A 155 9.79 -14.37 20.70
N VAL A 156 8.87 -14.85 19.86
CA VAL A 156 9.22 -15.63 18.67
C VAL A 156 9.89 -14.67 17.70
N ILE A 157 11.22 -14.71 17.66
CA ILE A 157 12.01 -13.88 16.77
C ILE A 157 11.80 -14.40 15.35
N MET A 158 11.26 -13.56 14.46
CA MET A 158 11.02 -13.94 13.07
C MET A 158 12.05 -13.29 12.13
N PHE A 159 12.60 -14.11 11.24
CA PHE A 159 13.37 -13.65 10.09
C PHE A 159 12.42 -13.47 8.91
N THR A 160 12.52 -12.33 8.24
CA THR A 160 11.68 -12.01 7.07
C THR A 160 12.56 -11.66 5.89
N ARG A 161 12.17 -12.12 4.70
CA ARG A 161 12.65 -11.63 3.41
C ARG A 161 11.49 -11.00 2.64
N LEU A 162 11.62 -9.72 2.32
CA LEU A 162 10.66 -8.99 1.51
C LEU A 162 11.20 -8.84 0.11
N TRP A 163 10.35 -9.20 -0.85
CA TRP A 163 10.56 -8.94 -2.24
C TRP A 163 9.61 -7.82 -2.66
N ILE A 164 10.18 -6.66 -3.00
CA ILE A 164 9.48 -5.45 -3.39
C ILE A 164 9.63 -5.19 -4.89
N TYR A 165 8.52 -4.92 -5.56
CA TYR A 165 8.47 -4.48 -6.95
C TYR A 165 8.16 -3.00 -7.03
N SER A 166 8.86 -2.28 -7.91
CA SER A 166 8.57 -0.90 -8.28
C SER A 166 8.48 -0.76 -9.79
N HIS A 167 7.62 0.15 -10.27
CA HIS A 167 7.57 0.45 -11.70
C HIS A 167 8.93 0.91 -12.23
N HIS A 168 9.70 1.67 -11.44
CA HIS A 168 11.10 2.00 -11.71
C HIS A 168 11.78 2.66 -10.51
N ILE A 169 13.12 2.54 -10.43
CA ILE A 169 13.95 3.21 -9.42
C ILE A 169 15.09 3.97 -10.13
N TYR A 170 14.78 5.15 -10.68
CA TYR A 170 15.78 6.01 -11.34
C TYR A 170 16.34 7.12 -10.46
N ASN A 171 15.56 7.56 -9.47
CA ASN A 171 15.91 8.70 -8.64
C ASN A 171 17.10 8.36 -7.72
N LYS A 172 18.22 9.09 -7.86
CA LYS A 172 19.45 8.87 -7.07
C LYS A 172 19.22 8.95 -5.56
N GLN A 173 18.36 9.86 -5.11
CA GLN A 173 18.02 10.01 -3.69
C GLN A 173 17.27 8.79 -3.16
N LYS A 174 16.33 8.24 -3.93
CA LYS A 174 15.62 7.00 -3.52
C LYS A 174 16.58 5.83 -3.39
N ARG A 175 17.50 5.68 -4.35
CA ARG A 175 18.54 4.63 -4.31
C ARG A 175 19.42 4.77 -3.07
N LYS A 176 19.89 5.99 -2.80
CA LYS A 176 20.67 6.30 -1.58
C LYS A 176 19.89 5.99 -0.31
N ASN A 177 18.62 6.42 -0.21
CA ASN A 177 17.78 6.14 0.96
C ASN A 177 17.59 4.63 1.19
N ILE A 178 17.36 3.85 0.13
CA ILE A 178 17.24 2.39 0.21
C ILE A 178 18.51 1.78 0.83
N ILE A 179 19.69 2.20 0.36
CA ILE A 179 20.97 1.69 0.86
C ILE A 179 21.23 2.12 2.31
N ASP A 180 21.04 3.41 2.59
CA ASP A 180 21.32 3.98 3.91
C ASP A 180 20.38 3.39 4.99
N TRP A 181 19.08 3.27 4.71
CA TRP A 181 18.11 2.71 5.66
C TRP A 181 18.28 1.22 5.91
N ALA A 182 18.63 0.44 4.88
CA ALA A 182 18.92 -0.98 5.09
C ALA A 182 20.15 -1.16 5.99
N LYS A 183 21.19 -0.34 5.80
CA LYS A 183 22.37 -0.35 6.67
C LYS A 183 22.02 0.06 8.11
N GLU A 184 21.25 1.12 8.28
CA GLU A 184 20.76 1.59 9.59
C GLU A 184 20.00 0.49 10.33
N LEU A 185 19.13 -0.23 9.62
CA LEU A 185 18.26 -1.28 10.17
C LEU A 185 18.93 -2.66 10.19
N SER A 186 20.24 -2.76 9.90
CA SER A 186 20.99 -4.02 9.85
C SER A 186 20.35 -5.08 8.94
N LEU A 187 19.84 -4.65 7.79
CA LEU A 187 19.26 -5.49 6.75
C LEU A 187 20.30 -5.80 5.66
N SER A 188 20.13 -6.95 5.00
CA SER A 188 20.91 -7.34 3.82
C SER A 188 19.97 -7.55 2.64
N GLY A 189 20.51 -7.71 1.44
CA GLY A 189 19.72 -7.93 0.23
C GLY A 189 20.30 -7.21 -0.98
N PHE A 190 19.45 -6.75 -1.88
CA PHE A 190 19.89 -5.95 -3.01
C PHE A 190 18.82 -4.98 -3.49
N CYS A 191 19.26 -3.93 -4.17
CA CYS A 191 18.42 -3.03 -4.94
C CYS A 191 18.89 -3.06 -6.39
N MET A 192 18.02 -3.47 -7.30
CA MET A 192 18.24 -3.36 -8.74
C MET A 192 17.49 -2.12 -9.25
N PRO A 193 18.18 -0.99 -9.49
CA PRO A 193 17.58 0.16 -10.14
C PRO A 193 17.30 -0.14 -11.62
N GLY A 194 16.34 0.55 -12.20
CA GLY A 194 15.92 0.30 -13.58
C GLY A 194 14.41 0.33 -13.75
N LYS A 195 13.93 -0.17 -14.89
CA LYS A 195 12.51 -0.43 -15.18
C LYS A 195 12.35 -1.89 -15.65
N PRO A 196 11.74 -2.77 -14.84
CA PRO A 196 11.22 -2.51 -13.49
C PRO A 196 12.34 -2.33 -12.47
N GLY A 197 12.01 -1.72 -11.32
CA GLY A 197 12.91 -1.67 -10.18
C GLY A 197 12.57 -2.82 -9.21
N VAL A 198 13.60 -3.49 -8.69
CA VAL A 198 13.43 -4.61 -7.76
C VAL A 198 14.24 -4.34 -6.50
N VAL A 199 13.64 -4.56 -5.34
CA VAL A 199 14.33 -4.47 -4.05
C VAL A 199 14.05 -5.75 -3.28
N CYS A 200 15.10 -6.42 -2.83
CA CYS A 200 15.03 -7.51 -1.88
C CYS A 200 15.68 -7.04 -0.58
N VAL A 201 15.00 -7.21 0.55
CA VAL A 201 15.57 -6.99 1.87
C VAL A 201 15.30 -8.17 2.77
N GLU A 202 16.27 -8.54 3.61
CA GLU A 202 16.13 -9.63 4.56
C GLU A 202 16.79 -9.30 5.91
N GLY A 203 16.21 -9.83 6.98
CA GLY A 203 16.68 -9.61 8.34
C GLY A 203 15.59 -9.87 9.36
N LEU A 204 15.70 -9.19 10.51
CA LEU A 204 14.66 -9.26 11.54
C LEU A 204 13.35 -8.68 10.99
N GLN A 205 12.23 -9.33 11.26
CA GLN A 205 10.91 -8.92 10.76
C GLN A 205 10.61 -7.45 11.08
N SER A 206 10.77 -7.04 12.35
CA SER A 206 10.50 -5.66 12.77
C SER A 206 11.30 -4.63 11.98
N ASN A 207 12.57 -4.94 11.67
CA ASN A 207 13.43 -4.08 10.86
C ASN A 207 13.00 -4.07 9.39
N CYS A 208 12.58 -5.20 8.84
CA CYS A 208 12.06 -5.29 7.47
C CYS A 208 10.75 -4.49 7.31
N GLU A 209 9.86 -4.55 8.30
CA GLU A 209 8.62 -3.75 8.32
C GLU A 209 8.90 -2.26 8.42
N GLU A 210 9.84 -1.85 9.29
CA GLU A 210 10.27 -0.45 9.39
C GLU A 210 10.90 0.04 8.07
N PHE A 211 11.75 -0.78 7.45
CA PHE A 211 12.33 -0.47 6.14
C PHE A 211 11.24 -0.28 5.08
N TRP A 212 10.29 -1.22 5.00
CA TRP A 212 9.18 -1.14 4.06
C TRP A 212 8.33 0.11 4.29
N SER A 213 8.04 0.42 5.57
CA SER A 213 7.30 1.62 5.97
C SER A 213 7.97 2.90 5.50
N ARG A 214 9.30 3.01 5.59
CA ARG A 214 10.07 4.15 5.07
C ARG A 214 10.08 4.20 3.54
N VAL A 215 10.32 3.07 2.90
CA VAL A 215 10.41 2.98 1.43
C VAL A 215 9.08 3.32 0.77
N ARG A 216 7.95 2.77 1.24
CA ARG A 216 6.63 3.01 0.64
C ARG A 216 6.18 4.47 0.70
N ARG A 217 6.70 5.26 1.64
CA ARG A 217 6.42 6.70 1.80
C ARG A 217 7.15 7.60 0.80
N LEU A 218 8.12 7.07 0.05
CA LEU A 218 8.74 7.82 -1.05
C LEU A 218 7.74 7.94 -2.23
N THR A 219 8.00 8.88 -3.15
CA THR A 219 7.07 9.19 -4.25
C THR A 219 7.11 8.17 -5.39
N TRP A 220 6.31 7.09 -5.35
CA TRP A 220 6.33 6.03 -6.38
C TRP A 220 5.18 6.16 -7.39
N LYS A 221 5.42 5.81 -8.67
CA LYS A 221 4.32 5.58 -9.62
C LYS A 221 3.52 4.31 -9.28
N ARG A 222 4.22 3.28 -8.79
CA ARG A 222 3.69 2.02 -8.27
C ARG A 222 4.80 1.32 -7.50
N ILE A 223 4.54 0.91 -6.27
CA ILE A 223 5.44 0.07 -5.45
C ILE A 223 4.58 -0.89 -4.62
N LEU A 224 5.00 -2.15 -4.49
CA LEU A 224 4.28 -3.16 -3.72
C LEU A 224 5.20 -4.31 -3.33
N ILE A 225 4.88 -4.99 -2.24
CA ILE A 225 5.49 -6.28 -1.90
C ILE A 225 4.89 -7.33 -2.82
N ARG A 226 5.72 -8.01 -3.62
CA ARG A 226 5.29 -9.12 -4.48
C ARG A 226 5.31 -10.44 -3.73
N HIS A 227 6.28 -10.62 -2.86
CA HIS A 227 6.45 -11.86 -2.11
C HIS A 227 7.09 -11.59 -0.75
N ARG A 228 6.75 -12.44 0.22
CA ARG A 228 7.23 -12.39 1.59
C ARG A 228 7.54 -13.80 2.05
N GLU A 229 8.72 -13.99 2.59
CA GLU A 229 9.12 -15.21 3.27
C GLU A 229 9.31 -14.90 4.75
N ASP A 230 8.63 -15.63 5.64
CA ASP A 230 8.80 -15.53 7.09
C ASP A 230 9.28 -16.87 7.65
N VAL A 231 10.30 -16.83 8.50
CA VAL A 231 10.90 -18.00 9.16
C VAL A 231 11.01 -17.72 10.66
N SER A 232 10.33 -18.53 11.47
CA SER A 232 10.43 -18.46 12.93
C SER A 232 11.80 -19.00 13.39
N LEU A 233 12.48 -18.25 14.26
CA LEU A 233 13.75 -18.64 14.86
C LEU A 233 13.52 -19.14 16.29
N GLU A 234 13.43 -20.45 16.44
CA GLU A 234 13.35 -21.12 17.74
C GLU A 234 14.73 -21.13 18.42
N GLY A 235 15.10 -20.04 19.11
CA GLY A 235 16.40 -19.97 19.80
C GLY A 235 16.99 -18.57 19.98
N GLY A 236 16.42 -17.56 19.32
CA GLY A 236 16.66 -16.14 19.60
C GLY A 236 18.10 -15.66 19.40
N GLY A 237 18.92 -16.36 18.61
CA GLY A 237 20.32 -16.01 18.43
C GLY A 237 20.60 -15.18 17.17
N HIS A 238 21.46 -14.15 17.28
CA HIS A 238 22.08 -13.46 16.13
C HIS A 238 22.72 -14.42 15.12
N ALA A 239 23.18 -15.59 15.58
CA ALA A 239 23.79 -16.63 14.75
C ALA A 239 22.78 -17.35 13.83
N GLU A 240 21.51 -17.45 14.22
CA GLU A 240 20.48 -18.10 13.42
C GLU A 240 19.98 -17.16 12.31
N ILE A 241 19.84 -15.86 12.62
CA ILE A 241 19.59 -14.80 11.62
C ILE A 241 20.67 -14.85 10.53
N GLN A 242 21.95 -15.00 10.91
CA GLN A 242 23.04 -15.01 9.94
C GLN A 242 23.02 -16.24 9.03
N LYS A 243 22.50 -17.39 9.50
CA LYS A 243 22.35 -18.61 8.68
C LYS A 243 21.23 -18.49 7.65
N GLN A 244 20.19 -17.69 7.93
CA GLN A 244 19.07 -17.48 7.02
C GLN A 244 19.36 -16.43 5.93
N ARG A 245 20.36 -15.57 6.13
CA ARG A 245 20.76 -14.55 5.15
C ARG A 245 21.35 -15.19 3.90
N ARG A 246 20.80 -14.84 2.74
CA ARG A 246 21.34 -15.16 1.41
C ARG A 246 22.28 -14.07 0.90
N PHE A 247 22.21 -12.88 1.49
CA PHE A 247 23.01 -11.72 1.14
C PHE A 247 23.81 -11.25 2.37
N SER A 248 25.07 -10.88 2.18
CA SER A 248 25.95 -10.40 3.26
C SER A 248 25.61 -8.97 3.70
N THR A 249 25.31 -8.12 2.74
CA THR A 249 25.03 -6.68 2.88
C THR A 249 23.97 -6.27 1.86
N LEU A 250 23.32 -5.12 2.05
CA LEU A 250 22.46 -4.55 1.02
C LEU A 250 23.33 -3.85 -0.03
N GLU A 251 23.26 -4.30 -1.28
CA GLU A 251 24.04 -3.73 -2.39
C GLU A 251 23.15 -3.23 -3.54
N GLU A 252 23.56 -2.14 -4.19
CA GLU A 252 22.99 -1.74 -5.48
C GLU A 252 23.59 -2.63 -6.57
N LYS A 253 22.74 -3.45 -7.22
CA LYS A 253 23.15 -4.33 -8.32
C LYS A 253 22.72 -3.75 -9.65
N CYS A 254 23.70 -3.38 -10.47
CA CYS A 254 23.48 -2.91 -11.83
C CYS A 254 23.93 -4.00 -12.81
N PHE A 255 22.98 -4.69 -13.42
CA PHE A 255 23.19 -5.56 -14.58
C PHE A 255 23.30 -4.74 -15.86
N ASP A 256 24.02 -5.23 -16.87
CA ASP A 256 24.27 -4.45 -18.08
C ASP A 256 22.96 -4.02 -18.74
N ALA A 257 22.90 -2.74 -19.10
CA ALA A 257 21.67 -2.15 -19.59
C ALA A 257 21.53 -2.32 -21.09
N HIS A 258 20.40 -2.87 -21.53
CA HIS A 258 20.04 -3.00 -22.95
C HIS A 258 18.83 -2.14 -23.32
N GLY A 259 18.66 -1.87 -24.62
CA GLY A 259 17.61 -0.99 -25.17
C GLY A 259 18.08 0.44 -25.48
N ALA A 260 17.31 1.16 -26.31
CA ALA A 260 17.70 2.45 -26.94
C ALA A 260 18.10 3.59 -25.99
N ARG A 261 17.92 3.43 -24.68
CA ARG A 261 18.30 4.42 -23.64
C ARG A 261 19.12 3.82 -22.48
N GLY A 262 19.56 2.55 -22.56
CA GLY A 262 20.35 1.91 -21.50
C GLY A 262 19.65 1.88 -20.14
N ASN A 263 18.32 1.69 -20.12
CA ASN A 263 17.49 1.76 -18.90
C ASN A 263 16.72 0.46 -18.62
N HIS A 264 16.86 -0.55 -19.48
CA HIS A 264 16.30 -1.88 -19.26
C HIS A 264 17.42 -2.78 -18.79
N MET A 265 17.26 -3.36 -17.60
CA MET A 265 18.25 -4.25 -17.01
C MET A 265 18.13 -5.61 -17.67
N ASP A 266 19.26 -6.29 -17.91
CA ASP A 266 19.26 -7.66 -18.39
C ASP A 266 18.64 -8.61 -17.33
N LEU A 267 17.44 -9.10 -17.63
CA LEU A 267 16.71 -10.01 -16.76
C LEU A 267 17.37 -11.39 -16.67
N GLY A 268 18.14 -11.81 -17.69
CA GLY A 268 18.92 -13.04 -17.66
C GLY A 268 20.08 -12.95 -16.66
N GLN A 269 20.77 -11.81 -16.60
CA GLN A 269 21.78 -11.57 -15.56
C GLN A 269 21.18 -11.53 -14.15
N LEU A 270 19.97 -10.95 -14.00
CA LEU A 270 19.24 -11.02 -12.73
C LEU A 270 18.90 -12.47 -12.36
N TYR A 271 18.46 -13.29 -13.31
CA TYR A 271 18.18 -14.71 -13.08
C TYR A 271 19.41 -15.46 -12.58
N HIS A 272 20.56 -15.35 -13.27
CA HIS A 272 21.80 -15.98 -12.83
C HIS A 272 22.26 -15.50 -11.45
N PHE A 273 22.12 -14.20 -11.17
CA PHE A 273 22.40 -13.67 -9.84
C PHE A 273 21.48 -14.26 -8.76
N LEU A 274 20.20 -14.45 -9.04
CA LEU A 274 19.27 -15.10 -8.11
C LEU A 274 19.60 -16.58 -7.94
N GLU A 275 19.99 -17.28 -9.00
CA GLU A 275 20.42 -18.68 -8.99
C GLU A 275 21.66 -18.90 -8.11
N GLU A 276 22.69 -18.06 -8.26
CA GLU A 276 23.89 -18.08 -7.39
C GLU A 276 23.57 -17.86 -5.91
N LYS A 277 22.45 -17.16 -5.62
CA LYS A 277 21.96 -16.90 -4.26
C LYS A 277 20.91 -17.90 -3.80
N GLY A 278 20.57 -18.90 -4.62
CA GLY A 278 19.57 -19.93 -4.32
C GLY A 278 18.11 -19.43 -4.35
N CYS A 279 17.84 -18.28 -4.97
CA CYS A 279 16.53 -17.62 -5.06
C CYS A 279 15.92 -17.66 -6.49
N ALA A 280 16.30 -18.61 -7.34
CA ALA A 280 15.86 -18.65 -8.74
C ALA A 280 14.33 -18.75 -8.90
N ASP A 281 13.66 -19.42 -7.97
CA ASP A 281 12.21 -19.60 -7.87
C ASP A 281 11.44 -18.27 -7.83
N ILE A 282 12.04 -17.24 -7.24
CA ILE A 282 11.45 -15.90 -7.15
C ILE A 282 11.32 -15.24 -8.52
N PHE A 283 12.18 -15.57 -9.47
CA PHE A 283 12.16 -14.97 -10.81
C PHE A 283 10.83 -15.26 -11.54
N GLN A 284 10.38 -16.52 -11.48
CA GLN A 284 9.10 -16.94 -12.07
C GLN A 284 7.93 -16.23 -11.37
N MET A 285 7.97 -16.10 -10.05
CA MET A 285 6.94 -15.38 -9.27
C MET A 285 6.89 -13.88 -9.60
N TYR A 286 8.04 -13.28 -9.95
CA TYR A 286 8.14 -11.85 -10.22
C TYR A 286 7.71 -11.45 -11.64
N PHE A 287 8.06 -12.28 -12.63
CA PHE A 287 7.94 -11.93 -14.04
C PHE A 287 6.95 -12.82 -14.80
N GLY A 288 6.48 -13.93 -14.20
CA GLY A 288 5.52 -14.83 -14.84
C GLY A 288 6.08 -15.58 -16.05
N VAL A 289 7.41 -15.64 -16.19
CA VAL A 289 8.14 -16.34 -17.24
C VAL A 289 9.14 -17.29 -16.61
N GLU A 290 9.27 -18.50 -17.16
CA GLU A 290 10.35 -19.42 -16.83
C GLU A 290 11.67 -18.80 -17.27
N GLY A 291 12.67 -18.78 -16.37
CA GLY A 291 14.02 -18.31 -16.71
C GLY A 291 14.64 -19.27 -17.72
N HIS A 292 14.97 -18.75 -18.91
CA HIS A 292 15.68 -19.47 -19.95
C HIS A 292 16.89 -18.65 -20.39
#